data_AF-A0A841RAD9-F1
#
_entry.id   AF-A0A841RAD9-F1
#
_cell.length_a   1.000
_cell.length_b   1.000
_cell.length_c   1.000
_cell.angle_alpha   90.00
_cell.angle_beta   90.00
_cell.angle_gamma   90.00
#
_symmetry.space_group_name_H-M   'P 1'
#
loop_
_entity.id
_entity.type
_entity.pdbx_description
1 polymer ?
#
loop_
_entity_poly.entity_id
_entity_poly.type
_entity_poly.pdbx_seq_one_letter_code
_entity_poly.pdbx_strand_id
1 'polypeptide(L)'
;MKRIISSFIILIPFALSFLTAQTTNDLSDFLNPDISLEVLSRLKPSELDEIINSEKFIVINGTVSSIMEIERSDNDLILDLHVVNGKWIGLDKVENYSCIVNINGKEWESRFPGRTPRVVSDEIFVQNDRILVIGKLSSYVMEQGVLKAVIDADYLRKIQ
;
A
#
# COMPACT_ATOMS: atom_id res chain seq x y z
N MET A 1 -28.01 37.06 46.21
CA MET A 1 -27.26 35.80 45.97
C MET A 1 -27.87 34.99 44.81
N LYS A 2 -27.87 35.50 43.56
CA LYS A 2 -28.44 34.80 42.38
C LYS A 2 -27.68 35.04 41.07
N ARG A 3 -26.44 35.57 41.11
CA ARG A 3 -25.69 35.98 39.90
C ARG A 3 -24.40 35.18 39.62
N ILE A 4 -24.07 34.16 40.41
CA ILE A 4 -22.82 33.39 40.27
C ILE A 4 -23.01 32.09 39.46
N ILE A 5 -24.25 31.65 39.23
CA ILE A 5 -24.53 30.34 38.61
C ILE A 5 -24.40 30.38 37.06
N SER A 6 -24.43 31.57 36.46
CA SER A 6 -24.42 31.72 34.99
C SER A 6 -23.04 31.48 34.35
N SER A 7 -21.94 31.59 35.09
CA SER A 7 -20.58 31.49 34.51
C SER A 7 -20.05 30.05 34.46
N PHE A 8 -20.73 29.09 35.09
CA PHE A 8 -20.29 27.69 35.11
C PHE A 8 -20.84 26.86 33.94
N ILE A 9 -21.88 27.34 33.25
CA ILE A 9 -22.55 26.60 32.15
C ILE A 9 -21.77 26.73 30.82
N ILE A 10 -20.89 27.72 30.68
CA ILE A 10 -20.10 27.92 29.45
C ILE A 10 -18.74 27.18 29.50
N LEU A 11 -18.29 26.71 30.67
CA LEU A 11 -17.01 25.99 30.79
C LEU A 11 -17.09 24.49 30.47
N ILE A 12 -18.29 23.89 30.57
CA ILE A 12 -18.52 22.46 30.35
C ILE A 12 -18.35 22.03 28.87
N PRO A 13 -18.82 22.79 27.85
CA PRO A 13 -18.64 22.36 26.46
C PRO A 13 -17.18 22.44 25.96
N PHE A 14 -16.29 23.19 26.64
CA PHE A 14 -14.88 23.28 26.24
C PHE A 14 -14.05 22.06 26.68
N ALA A 15 -14.42 21.41 27.79
CA ALA A 15 -13.72 20.22 28.28
C ALA A 15 -14.01 18.95 27.45
N LEU A 16 -15.17 18.85 26.80
CA LEU A 16 -15.50 17.71 25.93
C LEU A 16 -14.72 17.70 24.60
N SER A 17 -14.16 18.84 24.18
CA SER A 17 -13.45 18.95 22.90
C SER A 17 -12.04 18.33 22.93
N PHE A 18 -11.47 18.08 24.11
CA PHE A 18 -10.14 17.46 24.25
C PHE A 18 -10.15 15.92 24.17
N LEU A 19 -11.32 15.29 24.30
CA LEU A 19 -11.43 13.82 24.28
C LEU A 19 -11.44 13.20 22.88
N THR A 20 -11.46 13.99 21.81
CA THR A 20 -11.50 13.50 20.42
C THR A 20 -10.14 13.53 19.69
N ALA A 21 -9.05 13.85 20.39
CA ALA A 21 -7.70 13.95 19.78
C ALA A 21 -6.86 12.66 19.87
N GLN A 22 -7.38 11.54 20.40
CA GLN A 22 -6.57 10.34 20.64
C GLN A 22 -6.45 9.36 19.46
N THR A 23 -7.13 9.57 18.34
CA THR A 23 -7.20 8.56 17.27
C THR A 23 -6.04 8.57 16.26
N THR A 24 -5.18 9.60 16.23
CA THR A 24 -4.14 9.69 15.20
C THR A 24 -2.84 8.97 15.53
N ASN A 25 -2.52 8.76 16.83
CA ASN A 25 -1.29 8.07 17.21
C ASN A 25 -1.35 6.56 16.97
N ASP A 26 -2.54 5.97 16.99
CA ASP A 26 -2.74 4.52 16.86
C ASP A 26 -2.43 4.03 15.43
N LEU A 27 -2.79 4.81 14.40
CA LEU A 27 -2.57 4.40 13.01
C LEU A 27 -1.09 4.37 12.61
N SER A 28 -0.29 5.33 13.09
CA SER A 28 1.15 5.42 12.79
C SER A 28 1.97 4.28 13.39
N ASP A 29 1.41 3.58 14.38
CA ASP A 29 2.05 2.42 14.99
C ASP A 29 2.00 1.21 14.05
N PHE A 30 0.94 1.09 13.24
CA PHE A 30 0.75 -0.03 12.30
C PHE A 30 1.05 0.32 10.84
N LEU A 31 0.92 1.59 10.45
CA LEU A 31 1.03 2.03 9.06
C LEU A 31 2.09 3.12 8.92
N ASN A 32 2.96 2.98 7.92
CA ASN A 32 3.88 4.01 7.49
C ASN A 32 3.39 4.65 6.17
N PRO A 33 2.68 5.79 6.23
CA PRO A 33 2.12 6.44 5.04
C PRO A 33 3.18 7.19 4.21
N ASP A 34 4.37 7.43 4.75
CA ASP A 34 5.41 8.23 4.10
C ASP A 34 6.23 7.42 3.08
N ILE A 35 6.10 6.08 3.11
CA ILE A 35 6.77 5.19 2.17
C ILE A 35 5.97 5.12 0.86
N SER A 36 6.47 5.83 -0.15
CA SER A 36 5.98 5.75 -1.53
C SER A 36 6.88 4.88 -2.41
N LEU A 37 6.41 4.55 -3.62
CA LEU A 37 7.21 3.80 -4.60
C LEU A 37 8.50 4.52 -4.99
N GLU A 38 8.46 5.85 -5.07
CA GLU A 38 9.64 6.69 -5.30
C GLU A 38 10.66 6.53 -4.16
N VAL A 39 10.19 6.55 -2.90
CA VAL A 39 11.06 6.35 -1.74
C VAL A 39 11.70 4.97 -1.80
N LEU A 40 10.91 3.89 -1.92
CA LEU A 40 11.41 2.52 -1.97
C LEU A 40 12.50 2.31 -3.04
N SER A 41 12.33 2.92 -4.20
CA SER A 41 13.29 2.78 -5.32
C SER A 41 14.66 3.44 -5.07
N ARG A 42 14.75 4.34 -4.08
CA ARG A 42 15.97 5.11 -3.77
C ARG A 42 16.67 4.64 -2.51
N LEU A 43 16.02 3.80 -1.70
CA LEU A 43 16.58 3.29 -0.46
C LEU A 43 17.72 2.30 -0.73
N LYS A 44 18.66 2.26 0.20
CA LYS A 44 19.72 1.27 0.25
C LYS A 44 19.24 0.00 0.96
N PRO A 45 19.91 -1.14 0.75
CA PRO A 45 19.58 -2.39 1.44
C PRO A 45 19.40 -2.25 2.96
N SER A 46 20.31 -1.53 3.64
CA SER A 46 20.22 -1.31 5.09
C SER A 46 18.95 -0.57 5.53
N GLU A 47 18.46 0.37 4.72
CA GLU A 47 17.24 1.14 5.03
C GLU A 47 15.98 0.30 4.73
N LEU A 48 16.03 -0.56 3.70
CA LEU A 48 14.98 -1.53 3.44
C LEU A 48 14.88 -2.56 4.58
N ASP A 49 16.02 -3.03 5.10
CA ASP A 49 16.06 -3.94 6.24
C ASP A 49 15.39 -3.32 7.48
N GLU A 50 15.59 -2.03 7.76
CA GLU A 50 14.90 -1.32 8.85
C GLU A 50 13.37 -1.32 8.67
N ILE A 51 12.90 -1.11 7.43
CA ILE A 51 11.46 -1.12 7.11
C ILE A 51 10.89 -2.55 7.25
N ILE A 52 11.59 -3.56 6.74
CA ILE A 52 11.20 -4.98 6.88
C ILE A 52 11.06 -5.33 8.37
N ASN A 53 12.06 -4.98 9.19
CA ASN A 53 12.07 -5.26 10.62
C ASN A 53 11.02 -4.47 11.41
N SER A 54 10.50 -3.36 10.86
CA SER A 54 9.42 -2.60 11.50
C SER A 54 8.07 -3.33 11.45
N GLU A 55 7.91 -4.28 10.53
CA GLU A 55 6.67 -5.02 10.24
C GLU A 55 5.43 -4.13 10.01
N LYS A 56 5.63 -2.83 9.76
CA LYS A 56 4.56 -1.89 9.51
C LYS A 56 4.01 -2.08 8.09
N PHE A 57 2.71 -1.87 7.97
CA PHE A 57 2.07 -1.78 6.66
C PHE A 57 2.53 -0.52 5.94
N ILE A 58 2.64 -0.61 4.63
CA ILE A 58 2.89 0.51 3.73
C ILE A 58 1.75 0.60 2.73
N VAL A 59 1.50 1.81 2.24
CA VAL A 59 0.51 2.04 1.17
C VAL A 59 1.23 2.51 -0.07
N ILE A 60 1.21 1.72 -1.13
CA ILE A 60 1.75 2.12 -2.43
C ILE A 60 0.65 2.16 -3.47
N ASN A 61 0.87 2.96 -4.51
CA ASN A 61 0.04 2.92 -5.71
C ASN A 61 0.91 2.94 -6.96
N GLY A 62 0.36 2.39 -8.04
CA GLY A 62 1.02 2.33 -9.33
C GLY A 62 0.16 1.64 -10.37
N THR A 63 0.76 1.34 -11.51
CA THR A 63 0.14 0.62 -12.62
C THR A 63 0.75 -0.78 -12.70
N VAL A 64 -0.09 -1.80 -12.86
CA VAL A 64 0.36 -3.19 -13.07
C VAL A 64 1.00 -3.29 -14.45
N SER A 65 2.31 -3.44 -14.51
CA SER A 65 3.05 -3.59 -15.76
C SER A 65 3.08 -5.03 -16.24
N SER A 66 3.11 -6.00 -15.33
CA SER A 66 2.99 -7.43 -15.64
C SER A 66 2.46 -8.24 -14.45
N ILE A 67 1.88 -9.39 -14.76
CA ILE A 67 1.40 -10.39 -13.81
C ILE A 67 2.11 -11.70 -14.16
N MET A 68 2.89 -12.23 -13.23
CA MET A 68 3.64 -13.48 -13.41
C MET A 68 3.09 -14.52 -12.44
N GLU A 69 2.59 -15.63 -12.99
CA GLU A 69 2.15 -16.76 -12.19
C GLU A 69 3.35 -17.62 -11.80
N ILE A 70 3.62 -17.72 -10.50
CA ILE A 70 4.70 -18.54 -9.93
C ILE A 70 4.16 -19.95 -9.66
N GLU A 71 3.02 -20.03 -9.00
CA GLU A 71 2.35 -21.28 -8.67
C GLU A 71 0.84 -21.12 -8.66
N ARG A 72 0.13 -22.09 -9.25
CA ARG A 72 -1.32 -22.23 -9.12
C ARG A 72 -1.66 -23.69 -8.95
N SER A 73 -2.14 -24.04 -7.76
CA SER A 73 -2.62 -25.37 -7.40
C SER A 73 -4.02 -25.29 -6.80
N ASP A 74 -4.57 -26.43 -6.37
CA ASP A 74 -5.89 -26.45 -5.70
C ASP A 74 -5.87 -25.68 -4.37
N ASN A 75 -4.72 -25.62 -3.70
CA ASN A 75 -4.57 -24.99 -2.38
C ASN A 75 -3.82 -23.66 -2.43
N ASP A 76 -2.95 -23.48 -3.42
CA ASP A 76 -2.00 -22.37 -3.45
C ASP A 76 -2.20 -21.51 -4.70
N LEU A 77 -2.05 -20.22 -4.52
CA LEU A 77 -1.95 -19.24 -5.60
C LEU A 77 -0.84 -18.27 -5.22
N ILE A 78 0.24 -18.26 -6.00
CA ILE A 78 1.39 -17.38 -5.83
C ILE A 78 1.61 -16.63 -7.14
N LEU A 79 1.49 -15.30 -7.10
CA LEU A 79 1.66 -14.41 -8.23
C LEU A 79 2.62 -13.28 -7.87
N ASP A 80 3.44 -12.87 -8.83
CA ASP A 80 4.21 -11.63 -8.76
C ASP A 80 3.59 -10.58 -9.69
N LEU A 81 3.16 -9.47 -9.11
CA LEU A 81 2.73 -8.29 -9.84
C LEU A 81 3.90 -7.31 -9.92
N HIS A 82 4.31 -6.95 -11.13
CA HIS A 82 5.24 -5.84 -11.31
C HIS A 82 4.42 -4.56 -11.34
N VAL A 83 4.70 -3.66 -10.39
CA VAL A 83 3.98 -2.39 -10.25
C VAL A 83 4.94 -1.25 -10.54
N VAL A 84 4.53 -0.34 -11.42
CA VAL A 84 5.34 0.79 -11.87
C VAL A 84 4.62 2.11 -11.64
N ASN A 85 5.40 3.16 -11.37
CA ASN A 85 4.92 4.53 -11.32
C ASN A 85 5.93 5.46 -12.00
N GLY A 86 5.44 6.34 -12.87
CA GLY A 86 6.26 7.31 -13.58
C GLY A 86 6.06 8.70 -13.00
N LYS A 87 7.15 9.43 -12.77
CA LYS A 87 7.13 10.83 -12.33
C LYS A 87 7.89 11.70 -13.30
N TRP A 88 7.23 12.77 -13.76
CA TRP A 88 7.89 13.82 -14.52
C TRP A 88 8.83 14.61 -13.62
N ILE A 89 10.07 14.76 -14.06
CA ILE A 89 11.10 15.60 -13.46
C ILE A 89 11.37 16.72 -14.45
N GLY A 90 10.84 17.92 -14.17
CA GLY A 90 10.90 19.03 -15.12
C GLY A 90 9.97 18.81 -16.31
N LEU A 91 10.45 19.13 -17.52
CA LEU A 91 9.64 19.08 -18.75
C LEU A 91 10.08 17.98 -19.72
N ASP A 92 11.24 17.36 -19.48
CA ASP A 92 11.94 16.51 -20.45
C ASP A 92 12.32 15.13 -19.90
N LYS A 93 12.28 14.92 -18.58
CA LYS A 93 12.67 13.65 -17.95
C LYS A 93 11.48 12.98 -17.27
N VAL A 94 11.35 11.67 -17.48
CA VAL A 94 10.45 10.80 -16.71
C VAL A 94 11.30 9.80 -15.93
N GLU A 95 11.17 9.80 -14.61
CA GLU A 95 11.73 8.76 -13.74
C GLU A 95 10.68 7.68 -13.52
N ASN A 96 11.08 6.42 -13.72
CA ASN A 96 10.24 5.26 -13.48
C ASN A 96 10.69 4.58 -12.20
N TYR A 97 9.74 4.34 -11.31
CA TYR A 97 9.92 3.60 -10.08
C TYR A 97 9.13 2.29 -10.18
N SER A 98 9.67 1.22 -9.62
CA SER A 98 9.03 -0.10 -9.69
C SER A 98 9.27 -0.92 -8.44
N CYS A 99 8.31 -1.78 -8.12
CA CYS A 99 8.43 -2.83 -7.12
C CYS A 99 7.78 -4.11 -7.62
N ILE A 100 8.01 -5.20 -6.89
CA ILE A 100 7.28 -6.45 -7.02
C ILE A 100 6.28 -6.50 -5.89
N VAL A 101 5.05 -6.88 -6.19
CA VAL A 101 4.00 -7.13 -5.21
C VAL A 101 3.66 -8.61 -5.28
N ASN A 102 4.00 -9.34 -4.22
CA ASN A 102 3.71 -10.75 -4.09
C ASN A 102 2.27 -10.95 -3.60
N ILE A 103 1.53 -11.77 -4.33
CA ILE A 103 0.18 -12.20 -4.00
C ILE A 103 0.27 -13.66 -3.63
N ASN A 104 -0.08 -13.98 -2.39
CA ASN A 104 -0.11 -15.33 -1.88
C ASN A 104 -1.47 -15.60 -1.24
N GLY A 105 -2.07 -16.74 -1.56
CA GLY A 105 -3.30 -17.21 -0.93
C GLY A 105 -4.42 -17.47 -1.93
N LYS A 106 -5.16 -18.55 -1.72
CA LYS A 106 -6.23 -19.00 -2.62
C LYS A 106 -7.42 -18.03 -2.67
N GLU A 107 -7.58 -17.18 -1.65
CA GLU A 107 -8.58 -16.12 -1.59
C GLU A 107 -8.46 -15.11 -2.75
N TRP A 108 -7.27 -15.00 -3.36
CA TRP A 108 -7.02 -14.12 -4.49
C TRP A 108 -7.46 -14.70 -5.85
N GLU A 109 -7.82 -15.99 -5.91
CA GLU A 109 -8.17 -16.71 -7.15
C GLU A 109 -9.31 -16.04 -7.93
N SER A 110 -10.32 -15.51 -7.24
CA SER A 110 -11.45 -14.82 -7.86
C SER A 110 -11.06 -13.52 -8.55
N ARG A 111 -9.97 -12.89 -8.10
CA ARG A 111 -9.45 -11.60 -8.60
C ARG A 111 -8.34 -11.80 -9.63
N PHE A 112 -7.72 -12.98 -9.65
CA PHE A 112 -6.70 -13.39 -10.63
C PHE A 112 -7.03 -14.77 -11.21
N PRO A 113 -8.12 -14.90 -12.00
CA PRO A 113 -8.52 -16.18 -12.55
C PRO A 113 -7.50 -16.66 -13.59
N GLY A 114 -7.15 -17.95 -13.57
CA GLY A 114 -6.20 -18.54 -14.53
C GLY A 114 -6.66 -18.47 -16.00
N ARG A 115 -7.93 -18.14 -16.24
CA ARG A 115 -8.46 -17.77 -17.56
C ARG A 115 -9.28 -16.51 -17.43
N THR A 116 -8.97 -15.49 -18.24
CA THR A 116 -9.76 -14.26 -18.29
C THR A 116 -11.21 -14.60 -18.65
N PRO A 117 -12.19 -14.25 -17.80
CA PRO A 117 -13.59 -14.50 -18.11
C PRO A 117 -14.04 -13.69 -19.32
N ARG A 118 -15.10 -14.15 -20.00
CA ARG A 118 -15.69 -13.42 -21.13
C ARG A 118 -16.23 -12.04 -20.73
N VAL A 119 -16.66 -11.89 -19.48
CA VAL A 119 -17.09 -10.63 -18.88
C VAL A 119 -16.13 -10.34 -17.74
N VAL A 120 -15.27 -9.34 -17.94
CA VAL A 120 -14.31 -8.90 -16.91
C VAL A 120 -15.08 -8.08 -15.89
N SER A 121 -15.14 -8.55 -14.64
CA SER A 121 -15.66 -7.77 -13.53
C SER A 121 -14.65 -6.71 -13.10
N ASP A 122 -15.13 -5.65 -12.45
CA ASP A 122 -14.27 -4.58 -11.91
C ASP A 122 -13.32 -5.08 -10.79
N GLU A 123 -13.55 -6.28 -10.27
CA GLU A 123 -12.76 -6.90 -9.21
C GLU A 123 -11.56 -7.71 -9.71
N ILE A 124 -11.55 -8.09 -11.00
CA ILE A 124 -10.47 -8.87 -11.63
C ILE A 124 -9.35 -7.94 -12.05
N PHE A 125 -8.15 -8.17 -11.55
CA PHE A 125 -6.99 -7.39 -11.95
C PHE A 125 -6.39 -7.88 -13.26
N VAL A 126 -6.05 -6.94 -14.13
CA VAL A 126 -5.37 -7.18 -15.39
C VAL A 126 -4.18 -6.24 -15.54
N GLN A 127 -3.31 -6.53 -16.51
CA GLN A 127 -2.24 -5.63 -16.90
C GLN A 127 -2.80 -4.25 -17.28
N ASN A 128 -2.05 -3.19 -16.95
CA ASN A 128 -2.40 -1.79 -17.09
C ASN A 128 -3.47 -1.27 -16.13
N ASP A 129 -3.99 -2.11 -15.22
CA ASP A 129 -4.80 -1.60 -14.12
C ASP A 129 -3.96 -0.73 -13.20
N ARG A 130 -4.53 0.38 -12.78
CA ARG A 130 -3.96 1.22 -11.74
C ARG A 130 -4.48 0.73 -10.39
N ILE A 131 -3.57 0.48 -9.46
CA ILE A 131 -3.88 -0.19 -8.19
C ILE A 131 -3.33 0.56 -6.98
N LEU A 132 -4.02 0.38 -5.86
CA LEU A 132 -3.56 0.67 -4.51
C LEU A 132 -3.25 -0.66 -3.83
N VAL A 133 -2.08 -0.74 -3.18
CA VAL A 133 -1.63 -1.91 -2.43
C VAL A 133 -1.40 -1.49 -0.99
N ILE A 134 -1.93 -2.27 -0.06
CA ILE A 134 -1.54 -2.23 1.35
C ILE A 134 -0.91 -3.59 1.66
N GLY A 135 0.29 -3.54 2.21
CA GLY A 135 1.06 -4.75 2.46
C GLY A 135 2.29 -4.44 3.29
N LYS A 136 3.13 -5.45 3.51
CA LYS A 136 4.38 -5.32 4.23
C LYS A 136 5.55 -5.50 3.28
N LEU A 137 6.62 -4.73 3.49
CA LEU A 137 7.87 -4.98 2.80
C LEU A 137 8.45 -6.29 3.35
N SER A 138 8.63 -7.28 2.48
CA SER A 138 9.07 -8.63 2.88
C SER A 138 10.52 -8.88 2.51
N SER A 139 10.95 -8.40 1.34
CA SER A 139 12.31 -8.58 0.84
C SER A 139 12.66 -7.55 -0.24
N TYR A 140 13.84 -7.71 -0.83
CA TYR A 140 14.25 -7.00 -2.04
C TYR A 140 15.09 -7.91 -2.92
N VAL A 141 15.06 -7.65 -4.22
CA VAL A 141 15.82 -8.42 -5.22
C VAL A 141 16.59 -7.48 -6.14
N MET A 142 17.72 -7.97 -6.64
CA MET A 142 18.49 -7.29 -7.68
C MET A 142 18.07 -7.84 -9.04
N GLU A 143 17.29 -7.08 -9.80
CA GLU A 143 16.85 -7.45 -11.14
C GLU A 143 17.51 -6.52 -12.17
N GLN A 144 18.32 -7.08 -13.07
CA GLN A 144 19.05 -6.30 -14.10
C GLN A 144 19.92 -5.17 -13.53
N GLY A 145 20.47 -5.35 -12.33
CA GLY A 145 21.29 -4.35 -11.64
C GLY A 145 20.48 -3.25 -10.93
N VAL A 146 19.15 -3.35 -10.91
CA VAL A 146 18.26 -2.45 -10.19
C VAL A 146 17.71 -3.15 -8.96
N LEU A 147 17.78 -2.48 -7.81
CA LEU A 147 17.19 -2.94 -6.57
C LEU A 147 15.68 -2.76 -6.62
N LYS A 148 14.91 -3.84 -6.44
CA LYS A 148 13.45 -3.81 -6.38
C LYS A 148 12.97 -4.31 -5.03
N ALA A 149 12.16 -3.49 -4.37
CA ALA A 149 11.41 -3.89 -3.18
C ALA A 149 10.37 -4.96 -3.55
N VAL A 150 10.18 -5.93 -2.66
CA VAL A 150 9.14 -6.95 -2.73
C VAL A 150 8.17 -6.73 -1.58
N ILE A 151 6.89 -6.58 -1.90
CA ILE A 151 5.84 -6.28 -0.94
C ILE A 151 4.85 -7.43 -0.95
N ASP A 152 4.61 -8.03 0.21
CA ASP A 152 3.57 -9.04 0.37
C ASP A 152 2.24 -8.30 0.56
N ALA A 153 1.27 -8.52 -0.32
CA ALA A 153 0.02 -7.79 -0.31
C ALA A 153 -1.01 -8.43 0.62
N ASP A 154 -1.52 -7.64 1.56
CA ASP A 154 -2.69 -7.99 2.37
C ASP A 154 -3.98 -7.43 1.76
N TYR A 155 -3.88 -6.32 1.02
CA TYR A 155 -5.02 -5.69 0.38
C TYR A 155 -4.65 -5.05 -0.96
N LEU A 156 -5.54 -5.24 -1.93
CA LEU A 156 -5.45 -4.63 -3.25
C LEU A 156 -6.78 -3.99 -3.65
N ARG A 157 -6.70 -2.86 -4.33
CA ARG A 157 -7.87 -2.19 -4.92
C ARG A 157 -7.50 -1.51 -6.23
N LYS A 158 -8.39 -1.58 -7.24
CA LYS A 158 -8.27 -0.73 -8.43
C LYS A 158 -8.56 0.73 -8.08
N ILE A 159 -7.79 1.64 -8.66
CA ILE A 159 -7.99 3.08 -8.56
C ILE A 159 -8.14 3.66 -9.97
N GLN A 160 -9.02 4.65 -10.13
CA GLN A 160 -9.27 5.33 -11.41
C GLN A 160 -8.20 6.40 -11.68
#